data_AF-M7WXM2-F1
#
_entry.id   AF-M7WXM2-F1
#
_cell.length_a   1.000
_cell.length_b   1.000
_cell.length_c   1.000
_cell.angle_alpha   90.00
_cell.angle_beta   90.00
_cell.angle_gamma   90.00
#
_symmetry.space_group_name_H-M   'P 1'
#
loop_
_entity.id
_entity.type
_entity.pdbx_description
1 polymer ?
#
loop_
_entity_poly.entity_id
_entity_poly.type
_entity_poly.pdbx_seq_one_letter_code
_entity_poly.pdbx_strand_id
1 'polypeptide(L)'
;MPSTNHWNDHLPLKIVNVLTFAFLFSSNIYSAFTPHSYGRDTYFTPADYVFYTWTIIDVLLLGFVIYQFFDDSTDVVHGIGWRFPLIGVLNAIFVHVFVTRHYIVALIFAILVASTVSTAYYTLSAHYPARSIGDTVFVHLPFSLWHAWSIVLVLISAFALFTHGNHHTHPSVLSRILVVAAEAFLALTAIGYAFRSREGDVAGAAVLAFTLYGIYDAQRDDVIRYCALAGFIVSLLSIVKSLYFTFAGDRGVSLGTDDERRPLVA
;
A
#
# COMPACT_ATOMS: atom_id res chain seq x y z
N MET A 1 -12.76 30.51 -21.22
CA MET A 1 -14.09 29.89 -21.15
C MET A 1 -14.52 29.90 -19.69
N PRO A 2 -15.79 30.15 -19.35
CA PRO A 2 -16.21 30.09 -17.96
C PRO A 2 -16.09 28.63 -17.51
N SER A 3 -15.31 28.36 -16.47
CA SER A 3 -15.29 27.07 -15.79
C SER A 3 -16.69 26.84 -15.21
N THR A 4 -17.48 25.98 -15.84
CA THR A 4 -18.69 25.46 -15.22
C THR A 4 -18.24 24.66 -14.01
N ASN A 5 -18.54 25.14 -12.81
CA ASN A 5 -18.13 24.51 -11.56
C ASN A 5 -18.97 23.23 -11.36
N HIS A 6 -18.33 22.06 -11.43
CA HIS A 6 -18.96 20.73 -11.40
C HIS A 6 -18.92 20.10 -9.99
N TRP A 7 -18.76 20.92 -8.95
CA TRP A 7 -18.64 20.44 -7.56
C TRP A 7 -19.80 19.52 -7.10
N ASN A 8 -21.01 19.74 -7.62
CA ASN A 8 -22.22 18.98 -7.29
C ASN A 8 -22.37 17.64 -8.02
N ASP A 9 -21.55 17.36 -9.03
CA ASP A 9 -21.68 16.12 -9.79
C ASP A 9 -21.35 14.93 -8.88
N HIS A 10 -22.19 13.89 -8.95
CA HIS A 10 -22.07 12.66 -8.15
C HIS A 10 -21.97 12.91 -6.64
N LEU A 11 -22.66 13.95 -6.14
CA LEU A 11 -22.71 14.30 -4.72
C LEU A 11 -22.98 13.11 -3.77
N PRO A 12 -23.85 12.12 -4.08
CA PRO A 12 -24.02 10.96 -3.21
C PRO A 12 -22.72 10.17 -2.98
N LEU A 13 -21.93 9.92 -4.04
CA LEU A 13 -20.66 9.23 -3.92
C LEU A 13 -19.67 10.05 -3.10
N LYS A 14 -19.59 11.37 -3.33
CA LYS A 14 -18.69 12.26 -2.59
C LYS A 14 -19.00 12.27 -1.09
N ILE A 15 -20.28 12.34 -0.72
CA ILE A 15 -20.73 12.25 0.67
C ILE A 15 -20.36 10.90 1.27
N VAL A 16 -20.63 9.79 0.55
CA VAL A 16 -20.26 8.46 1.05
C VAL A 16 -18.74 8.36 1.23
N ASN A 17 -17.92 8.89 0.33
CA ASN A 17 -16.46 8.92 0.50
C ASN A 17 -16.05 9.66 1.78
N VAL A 18 -16.67 10.81 2.09
CA VAL A 18 -16.42 11.53 3.35
C VAL A 18 -16.75 10.66 4.56
N LEU A 19 -17.92 10.02 4.55
CA LEU A 19 -18.36 9.14 5.65
C LEU A 19 -17.45 7.91 5.79
N THR A 20 -17.05 7.30 4.67
CA THR A 20 -16.11 6.17 4.63
C THR A 20 -14.76 6.56 5.23
N PHE A 21 -14.23 7.73 4.86
CA PHE A 21 -12.97 8.21 5.42
C PHE A 21 -13.09 8.46 6.93
N ALA A 22 -14.14 9.15 7.38
CA ALA A 22 -14.36 9.39 8.81
C ALA A 22 -14.43 8.08 9.59
N PHE A 23 -15.11 7.06 9.04
CA PHE A 23 -15.19 5.73 9.63
C PHE A 23 -13.84 5.01 9.66
N LEU A 24 -13.09 5.00 8.56
CA LEU A 24 -11.78 4.37 8.45
C LEU A 24 -10.77 5.02 9.40
N PHE A 25 -10.70 6.35 9.40
CA PHE A 25 -9.83 7.12 10.29
C PHE A 25 -10.15 6.83 11.75
N SER A 26 -11.44 6.77 12.11
CA SER A 26 -11.88 6.40 13.47
C SER A 26 -11.47 4.97 13.84
N SER A 27 -11.56 4.02 12.89
CA SER A 27 -11.13 2.63 13.09
C SER A 27 -9.61 2.53 13.31
N ASN A 28 -8.82 3.27 12.55
CA ASN A 28 -7.36 3.30 12.70
C ASN A 28 -6.95 3.96 14.03
N ILE A 29 -7.61 5.04 14.43
CA ILE A 29 -7.43 5.67 15.74
C ILE A 29 -7.78 4.70 16.87
N TYR A 30 -8.91 4.00 16.78
CA TYR A 30 -9.31 3.01 17.77
C TYR A 30 -8.21 1.93 17.95
N SER A 31 -7.66 1.45 16.84
CA SER A 31 -6.52 0.52 16.86
C SER A 31 -5.29 1.15 17.53
N ALA A 32 -4.91 2.38 17.17
CA ALA A 32 -3.74 3.06 17.73
C ALA A 32 -3.80 3.24 19.25
N PHE A 33 -4.99 3.41 19.83
CA PHE A 33 -5.19 3.53 21.28
C PHE A 33 -5.42 2.19 22.00
N THR A 34 -5.60 1.09 21.26
CA THR A 34 -5.78 -0.23 21.87
C THR A 34 -4.42 -0.84 22.21
N PRO A 35 -4.16 -1.22 23.48
CA PRO A 35 -2.89 -1.86 23.85
C PRO A 35 -2.67 -3.15 23.06
N HIS A 36 -1.46 -3.35 22.52
CA HIS A 36 -1.09 -4.53 21.71
C HIS A 36 -1.97 -4.71 20.45
N SER A 37 -2.38 -3.60 19.83
CA SER A 37 -3.20 -3.60 18.62
C SER A 37 -2.48 -4.07 17.35
N TYR A 38 -1.16 -4.15 17.37
CA TYR A 38 -0.33 -4.70 16.28
C TYR A 38 -0.49 -6.23 16.11
N GLY A 39 -1.36 -6.85 16.90
CA GLY A 39 -1.73 -8.26 16.77
C GLY A 39 -0.81 -9.16 17.58
N ARG A 40 -0.66 -10.40 17.13
CA ARG A 40 0.29 -11.35 17.73
C ARG A 40 1.68 -11.00 17.22
N ASP A 41 2.63 -10.86 18.13
CA ASP A 41 4.04 -10.73 17.77
C ASP A 41 4.57 -12.04 17.16
N THR A 42 5.27 -11.94 16.03
CA THR A 42 5.77 -13.06 15.24
C THR A 42 7.15 -12.73 14.68
N TYR A 43 7.88 -13.72 14.18
CA TYR A 43 9.18 -13.47 13.55
C TYR A 43 9.14 -12.53 12.32
N PHE A 44 7.98 -12.35 11.69
CA PHE A 44 7.80 -11.44 10.55
C PHE A 44 7.35 -10.04 10.98
N THR A 45 6.92 -9.86 12.24
CA THR A 45 6.36 -8.58 12.71
C THR A 45 7.45 -7.49 12.62
N PRO A 46 7.21 -6.38 11.91
CA PRO A 46 8.17 -5.28 11.87
C PRO A 46 8.11 -4.47 13.17
N ALA A 47 9.12 -3.62 13.40
CA ALA A 47 9.10 -2.64 14.48
C ALA A 47 7.84 -1.75 14.45
N ASP A 48 7.34 -1.38 15.63
CA ASP A 48 6.05 -0.68 15.82
C ASP A 48 5.90 0.59 14.98
N TYR A 49 7.00 1.33 14.76
CA TYR A 49 6.98 2.56 13.97
C TYR A 49 6.59 2.34 12.50
N VAL A 50 6.72 1.12 11.98
CA VAL A 50 6.31 0.79 10.60
C VAL A 50 4.80 0.95 10.42
N PHE A 51 4.02 0.73 11.47
CA PHE A 51 2.57 0.92 11.43
C PHE A 51 2.14 2.38 11.29
N TYR A 52 3.03 3.36 11.48
CA TYR A 52 2.76 4.76 11.11
C TYR A 52 2.60 4.99 9.61
N THR A 53 2.83 3.96 8.78
CA THR A 53 2.38 3.93 7.37
C THR A 53 0.89 4.27 7.26
N TRP A 54 0.06 3.81 8.21
CA TRP A 54 -1.35 4.19 8.27
C TRP A 54 -1.57 5.70 8.40
N THR A 55 -0.79 6.38 9.25
CA THR A 55 -0.91 7.83 9.43
C THR A 55 -0.63 8.58 8.12
N ILE A 56 0.37 8.14 7.35
CA ILE A 56 0.68 8.74 6.04
C ILE A 56 -0.47 8.51 5.07
N ILE A 57 -0.99 7.28 4.99
CA ILE A 57 -2.14 6.94 4.15
C ILE A 57 -3.37 7.77 4.54
N ASP A 58 -3.67 7.88 5.83
CA ASP A 58 -4.83 8.61 6.34
C ASP A 58 -4.77 10.11 6.02
N VAL A 59 -3.58 10.74 6.15
CA VAL A 59 -3.39 12.14 5.76
C VAL A 59 -3.61 12.34 4.27
N LEU A 60 -3.11 11.43 3.43
CA LEU A 60 -3.32 11.50 1.98
C LEU A 60 -4.76 11.22 1.57
N LEU A 61 -5.46 10.31 2.27
CA LEU A 61 -6.88 10.05 2.06
C LEU A 61 -7.77 11.19 2.53
N LEU A 62 -7.37 11.94 3.57
CA LEU A 62 -8.03 13.21 3.89
C LEU A 62 -7.90 14.18 2.72
N GLY A 63 -6.70 14.27 2.15
CA GLY A 63 -6.44 15.00 0.91
C GLY A 63 -7.33 14.55 -0.25
N PHE A 64 -7.45 13.23 -0.49
CA PHE A 64 -8.35 12.64 -1.49
C PHE A 64 -9.81 13.10 -1.32
N VAL A 65 -10.32 13.01 -0.09
CA VAL A 65 -11.72 13.35 0.24
C VAL A 65 -11.99 14.85 0.14
N ILE A 66 -10.99 15.70 0.33
CA ILE A 66 -11.11 17.14 0.06
C ILE A 66 -10.98 17.41 -1.44
N TYR A 67 -10.04 16.74 -2.11
CA TYR A 67 -9.70 16.95 -3.51
C TYR A 67 -10.85 16.61 -4.48
N GLN A 68 -11.70 15.62 -4.15
CA GLN A 68 -12.88 15.27 -4.97
C GLN A 68 -13.92 16.40 -5.19
N PHE A 69 -13.82 17.50 -4.44
CA PHE A 69 -14.69 18.65 -4.60
C PHE A 69 -14.13 19.70 -5.59
N PHE A 70 -12.94 19.48 -6.14
CA PHE A 70 -12.31 20.36 -7.13
C PHE A 70 -12.53 19.82 -8.55
N ASP A 71 -12.76 20.72 -9.51
CA ASP A 71 -13.11 20.37 -10.90
C ASP A 71 -12.05 19.47 -11.57
N ASP A 72 -10.76 19.73 -11.31
CA ASP A 72 -9.62 19.00 -11.88
C ASP A 72 -9.63 17.50 -11.54
N SER A 73 -10.23 17.13 -10.40
CA SER A 73 -10.22 15.77 -9.85
C SER A 73 -11.28 14.84 -10.44
N THR A 74 -12.26 15.39 -11.16
CA THR A 74 -13.54 14.73 -11.46
C THR A 74 -13.32 13.34 -12.06
N ASP A 75 -12.66 13.22 -13.20
CA ASP A 75 -12.55 11.92 -13.89
C ASP A 75 -11.75 10.87 -13.09
N VAL A 76 -10.69 11.28 -12.39
CA VAL A 76 -9.80 10.35 -11.67
C VAL A 76 -10.48 9.82 -10.41
N VAL A 77 -11.22 10.66 -9.68
CA VAL A 77 -12.01 10.26 -8.51
C VAL A 77 -13.16 9.34 -8.93
N HIS A 78 -13.81 9.60 -10.06
CA HIS A 78 -14.81 8.68 -10.62
C HIS A 78 -14.20 7.34 -11.04
N GLY A 79 -12.94 7.33 -11.48
CA GLY A 79 -12.19 6.11 -11.75
C GLY A 79 -12.09 5.17 -10.54
N ILE A 80 -11.97 5.72 -9.33
CA ILE A 80 -12.09 4.94 -8.08
C ILE A 80 -13.53 4.50 -7.86
N GLY A 81 -14.47 5.44 -7.91
CA GLY A 81 -15.90 5.18 -7.77
C GLY A 81 -16.26 4.56 -6.42
N TRP A 82 -17.22 3.64 -6.43
CA TRP A 82 -17.72 2.93 -5.24
C TRP A 82 -16.70 1.95 -4.61
N ARG A 83 -15.51 1.81 -5.18
CA ARG A 83 -14.46 0.95 -4.61
C ARG A 83 -13.95 1.51 -3.29
N PHE A 84 -13.82 2.82 -3.14
CA PHE A 84 -13.32 3.41 -1.89
C PHE A 84 -14.23 3.12 -0.68
N PRO A 85 -15.57 3.31 -0.77
CA PRO A 85 -16.49 2.88 0.27
C PRO A 85 -16.38 1.39 0.62
N LEU A 86 -16.30 0.52 -0.39
CA LEU A 86 -16.15 -0.92 -0.18
C LEU A 86 -14.84 -1.25 0.55
N ILE A 87 -13.71 -0.67 0.12
CA ILE A 87 -12.41 -0.84 0.76
C ILE A 87 -12.49 -0.38 2.22
N GLY A 88 -13.09 0.78 2.50
CA GLY A 88 -13.18 1.31 3.86
C GLY A 88 -13.96 0.41 4.80
N VAL A 89 -15.09 -0.15 4.35
CA VAL A 89 -15.88 -1.11 5.14
C VAL A 89 -15.09 -2.39 5.41
N LEU A 90 -14.48 -2.97 4.37
CA LEU A 90 -13.67 -4.18 4.51
C LEU A 90 -12.48 -3.96 5.46
N ASN A 91 -11.83 -2.80 5.37
CA ASN A 91 -10.69 -2.45 6.21
C ASN A 91 -11.08 -2.25 7.68
N ALA A 92 -12.21 -1.60 7.95
CA ALA A 92 -12.68 -1.46 9.32
C ALA A 92 -13.03 -2.81 9.96
N ILE A 93 -13.65 -3.72 9.19
CA ILE A 93 -13.91 -5.07 9.66
C ILE A 93 -12.58 -5.79 9.92
N PHE A 94 -11.62 -5.71 8.98
CA PHE A 94 -10.27 -6.25 9.15
C PHE A 94 -9.62 -5.78 10.46
N VAL A 95 -9.55 -4.45 10.68
CA VAL A 95 -8.94 -3.87 11.88
C VAL A 95 -9.61 -4.41 13.15
N HIS A 96 -10.94 -4.43 13.18
CA HIS A 96 -11.69 -4.95 14.33
C HIS A 96 -11.35 -6.42 14.62
N VAL A 97 -11.43 -7.30 13.62
CA VAL A 97 -11.18 -8.73 13.81
C VAL A 97 -9.71 -9.04 14.11
N PHE A 98 -8.79 -8.23 13.59
CA PHE A 98 -7.36 -8.37 13.83
C PHE A 98 -6.99 -7.99 15.27
N VAL A 99 -7.47 -6.84 15.74
CA VAL A 99 -7.24 -6.36 17.12
C VAL A 99 -7.89 -7.30 18.15
N THR A 100 -9.06 -7.85 17.84
CA THR A 100 -9.74 -8.86 18.69
C THR A 100 -9.17 -10.28 18.54
N ARG A 101 -8.07 -10.44 17.78
CA ARG A 101 -7.30 -11.69 17.62
C ARG A 101 -8.03 -12.84 16.93
N HIS A 102 -9.04 -12.54 16.12
CA HIS A 102 -9.71 -13.52 15.27
C HIS A 102 -8.93 -13.75 13.96
N TYR A 103 -7.72 -14.32 14.05
CA TYR A 103 -6.75 -14.33 12.94
C TYR A 103 -7.19 -15.06 11.66
N ILE A 104 -8.06 -16.06 11.74
CA ILE A 104 -8.64 -16.71 10.55
C ILE A 104 -9.48 -15.71 9.77
N VAL A 105 -10.39 -15.02 10.48
CA VAL A 105 -11.26 -14.00 9.89
C VAL A 105 -10.44 -12.80 9.44
N ALA A 106 -9.44 -12.40 10.23
CA ALA A 106 -8.53 -11.32 9.87
C ALA A 106 -7.77 -11.59 8.57
N LEU A 107 -7.25 -12.80 8.37
CA LEU A 107 -6.57 -13.16 7.11
C LEU A 107 -7.53 -13.09 5.92
N ILE A 108 -8.77 -13.58 6.07
CA ILE A 108 -9.79 -13.49 5.01
C ILE A 108 -10.03 -12.03 4.65
N PHE A 109 -10.28 -11.17 5.64
CA PHE A 109 -10.52 -9.74 5.38
C PHE A 109 -9.27 -9.01 4.87
N ALA A 110 -8.06 -9.38 5.30
CA ALA A 110 -6.82 -8.83 4.74
C ALA A 110 -6.70 -9.11 3.24
N ILE A 111 -7.04 -10.34 2.81
CA ILE A 111 -7.05 -10.71 1.39
C ILE A 111 -8.14 -9.96 0.62
N LEU A 112 -9.33 -9.78 1.20
CA LEU A 112 -10.41 -9.00 0.59
C LEU A 112 -10.04 -7.52 0.43
N VAL A 113 -9.42 -6.92 1.46
CA VAL A 113 -8.89 -5.55 1.42
C VAL A 113 -7.83 -5.46 0.33
N ALA A 114 -6.82 -6.33 0.36
CA ALA A 114 -5.74 -6.35 -0.64
C ALA A 114 -6.30 -6.46 -2.06
N SER A 115 -7.20 -7.42 -2.31
CA SER A 115 -7.83 -7.61 -3.62
C SER A 115 -8.59 -6.36 -4.08
N THR A 116 -9.39 -5.76 -3.20
CA THR A 116 -10.20 -4.58 -3.55
C THR A 116 -9.32 -3.36 -3.80
N VAL A 117 -8.29 -3.14 -2.96
CA VAL A 117 -7.31 -2.07 -3.16
C VAL A 117 -6.50 -2.30 -4.44
N SER A 118 -6.12 -3.54 -4.77
CA SER A 118 -5.47 -3.88 -6.05
C SER A 118 -6.33 -3.49 -7.25
N THR A 119 -7.66 -3.71 -7.19
CA THR A 119 -8.54 -3.27 -8.28
C THR A 119 -8.56 -1.75 -8.42
N ALA A 120 -8.64 -1.01 -7.31
CA ALA A 120 -8.59 0.45 -7.32
C ALA A 120 -7.26 0.97 -7.88
N TYR A 121 -6.14 0.43 -7.39
CA TYR A 121 -4.79 0.75 -7.84
C TYR A 121 -4.59 0.46 -9.34
N TYR A 122 -5.02 -0.70 -9.81
CA TYR A 122 -4.92 -1.07 -11.22
C TYR A 122 -5.81 -0.20 -12.10
N THR A 123 -7.06 0.06 -11.68
CA THR A 123 -7.98 0.95 -12.41
C THR A 123 -7.37 2.34 -12.58
N LEU A 124 -6.83 2.94 -11.50
CA LEU A 124 -6.12 4.21 -11.59
C LEU A 124 -4.95 4.14 -12.56
N SER A 125 -4.07 3.16 -12.37
CA SER A 125 -2.83 3.07 -13.15
C SER A 125 -3.05 2.80 -14.63
N ALA A 126 -4.10 2.05 -15.00
CA ALA A 126 -4.31 1.58 -16.36
C ALA A 126 -5.32 2.42 -17.15
N HIS A 127 -6.32 3.01 -16.48
CA HIS A 127 -7.45 3.67 -17.16
C HIS A 127 -7.58 5.15 -16.82
N TYR A 128 -6.99 5.62 -15.73
CA TYR A 128 -7.13 7.00 -15.25
C TYR A 128 -5.76 7.58 -14.89
N PRO A 129 -4.88 7.84 -15.88
CA PRO A 129 -3.57 8.43 -15.61
C PRO A 129 -3.71 9.82 -14.99
N ALA A 130 -2.80 10.15 -14.06
CA ALA A 130 -2.78 11.46 -13.42
C ALA A 130 -2.58 12.57 -14.45
N ARG A 131 -3.42 13.61 -14.41
CA ARG A 131 -3.33 14.77 -15.30
C ARG A 131 -2.74 16.00 -14.61
N SER A 132 -2.72 15.99 -13.28
CA SER A 132 -2.19 17.06 -12.45
C SER A 132 -1.34 16.51 -11.30
N ILE A 133 -0.59 17.40 -10.65
CA ILE A 133 0.09 17.10 -9.39
C ILE A 133 -0.95 16.74 -8.31
N GLY A 134 -2.13 17.38 -8.34
CA GLY A 134 -3.24 17.07 -7.44
C GLY A 134 -3.71 15.62 -7.58
N ASP A 135 -3.89 15.14 -8.82
CA ASP A 135 -4.27 13.74 -9.10
C ASP A 135 -3.19 12.79 -8.59
N THR A 136 -1.92 13.13 -8.84
CA THR A 136 -0.78 12.32 -8.42
C THR A 136 -0.72 12.19 -6.89
N VAL A 137 -0.80 13.31 -6.17
CA VAL A 137 -0.61 13.36 -4.71
C VAL A 137 -1.86 12.92 -3.95
N PHE A 138 -3.05 13.34 -4.36
CA PHE A 138 -4.27 13.09 -3.60
C PHE A 138 -5.06 11.90 -4.11
N VAL A 139 -4.76 11.34 -5.29
CA VAL A 139 -5.45 10.15 -5.80
C VAL A 139 -4.48 8.99 -5.97
N HIS A 140 -3.47 9.09 -6.82
CA HIS A 140 -2.59 7.93 -7.09
C HIS A 140 -1.74 7.51 -5.89
N LEU A 141 -1.13 8.49 -5.20
CA LEU A 141 -0.22 8.25 -4.09
C LEU A 141 -0.85 7.47 -2.92
N PRO A 142 -2.01 7.86 -2.33
CA PRO A 142 -2.62 7.10 -1.25
C PRO A 142 -2.97 5.67 -1.64
N PHE A 143 -3.51 5.45 -2.85
CA PHE A 143 -3.87 4.09 -3.29
C PHE A 143 -2.65 3.23 -3.65
N SER A 144 -1.54 3.82 -4.11
CA SER A 144 -0.26 3.12 -4.26
C SER A 144 0.29 2.65 -2.91
N LEU A 145 0.39 3.56 -1.94
CA LEU A 145 0.85 3.25 -0.58
C LEU A 145 -0.02 2.18 0.07
N TRP A 146 -1.35 2.33 -0.03
CA TRP A 146 -2.29 1.38 0.54
C TRP A 146 -2.23 0.02 -0.15
N HIS A 147 -2.04 -0.04 -1.47
CA HIS A 147 -1.87 -1.32 -2.16
C HIS A 147 -0.64 -2.06 -1.65
N ALA A 148 0.52 -1.40 -1.56
CA ALA A 148 1.73 -2.00 -0.99
C ALA A 148 1.54 -2.40 0.48
N TRP A 149 0.92 -1.54 1.29
CA TRP A 149 0.64 -1.84 2.69
C TRP A 149 -0.31 -3.02 2.88
N SER A 150 -1.32 -3.17 2.01
CA SER A 150 -2.25 -4.30 2.08
C SER A 150 -1.58 -5.66 1.90
N ILE A 151 -0.51 -5.72 1.10
CA ILE A 151 0.32 -6.93 0.94
C ILE A 151 1.01 -7.27 2.27
N VAL A 152 1.54 -6.25 2.95
CA VAL A 152 2.17 -6.40 4.28
C VAL A 152 1.14 -6.89 5.30
N LEU A 153 -0.09 -6.35 5.30
CA LEU A 153 -1.16 -6.78 6.20
C LEU A 153 -1.58 -8.24 5.98
N VAL A 154 -1.61 -8.71 4.72
CA VAL A 154 -1.87 -10.12 4.42
C VAL A 154 -0.78 -11.00 5.02
N LEU A 155 0.49 -10.63 4.87
CA LEU A 155 1.60 -11.39 5.45
C LEU A 155 1.57 -11.37 6.98
N ILE A 156 1.40 -10.20 7.61
CA ILE A 156 1.26 -10.08 9.07
C ILE A 156 0.11 -10.98 9.57
N SER A 157 -1.03 -10.97 8.89
CA SER A 157 -2.19 -11.80 9.26
C SER A 157 -1.91 -13.29 9.10
N ALA A 158 -1.20 -13.68 8.03
CA ALA A 158 -0.82 -15.06 7.78
C ALA A 158 0.17 -15.57 8.84
N PHE A 159 1.21 -14.79 9.17
CA PHE A 159 2.16 -15.15 10.22
C PHE A 159 1.47 -15.21 11.60
N ALA A 160 0.59 -14.27 11.91
CA ALA A 160 -0.17 -14.28 13.17
C ALA A 160 -1.05 -15.54 13.31
N LEU A 161 -1.61 -16.03 12.19
CA LEU A 161 -2.43 -17.24 12.15
C LEU A 161 -1.60 -18.53 12.23
N PHE A 162 -0.55 -18.66 11.41
CA PHE A 162 0.12 -19.94 11.18
C PHE A 162 1.41 -20.13 11.99
N THR A 163 2.03 -19.07 12.48
CA THR A 163 3.31 -19.16 13.19
C THR A 163 3.16 -18.94 14.69
N HIS A 164 4.00 -19.66 15.45
CA HIS A 164 4.07 -19.59 16.90
C HIS A 164 5.50 -19.26 17.30
N GLY A 165 5.67 -18.24 18.14
CA GLY A 165 6.98 -17.70 18.52
C GLY A 165 7.15 -16.25 18.06
N ASN A 166 8.06 -15.54 18.71
CA ASN A 166 8.29 -14.11 18.52
C ASN A 166 9.79 -13.80 18.56
N HIS A 167 10.14 -12.52 18.46
CA HIS A 167 11.53 -12.06 18.44
C HIS A 167 12.35 -12.42 19.70
N HIS A 168 11.73 -12.89 20.78
CA HIS A 168 12.41 -13.31 22.02
C HIS A 168 12.70 -14.81 22.08
N THR A 169 12.20 -15.60 21.12
CA THR A 169 12.38 -17.05 21.05
C THR A 169 13.25 -17.45 19.86
N HIS A 170 13.86 -18.63 19.90
CA HIS A 170 14.63 -19.14 18.77
C HIS A 170 13.69 -19.69 17.68
N PRO A 171 13.76 -19.20 16.43
CA PRO A 171 12.90 -19.69 15.36
C PRO A 171 13.28 -21.11 14.94
N SER A 172 12.26 -21.91 14.63
CA SER A 172 12.48 -23.20 13.96
C SER A 172 13.05 -22.97 12.54
N VAL A 173 13.67 -24.01 11.98
CA VAL A 173 14.17 -23.96 10.59
C VAL A 173 13.05 -23.61 9.60
N LEU A 174 11.85 -24.18 9.79
CA LEU A 174 10.69 -23.89 8.95
C LEU A 174 10.26 -22.41 9.09
N SER A 175 10.21 -21.89 10.32
CA SER A 175 9.88 -20.48 10.57
C SER A 175 10.86 -19.54 9.86
N ARG A 176 12.18 -19.81 9.93
CA ARG A 176 13.19 -19.03 9.21
C ARG A 176 12.94 -19.05 7.70
N ILE A 177 12.73 -20.24 7.11
CA ILE A 177 12.49 -20.38 5.68
C ILE A 177 11.27 -19.57 5.25
N LEU A 178 10.16 -19.67 5.99
CA LEU A 178 8.92 -18.95 5.65
C LEU A 178 9.09 -17.44 5.75
N VAL A 179 9.74 -16.93 6.80
CA VAL A 179 9.97 -15.49 6.98
C VAL A 179 10.90 -14.95 5.89
N VAL A 180 12.01 -15.63 5.62
CA VAL A 180 12.95 -15.23 4.55
C VAL A 180 12.27 -15.28 3.18
N ALA A 181 11.40 -16.26 2.92
CA ALA A 181 10.62 -16.30 1.69
C ALA A 181 9.65 -15.11 1.59
N ALA A 182 9.02 -14.71 2.70
CA ALA A 182 8.16 -13.53 2.74
C ALA A 182 8.93 -12.22 2.54
N GLU A 183 10.12 -12.08 3.13
CA GLU A 183 11.03 -10.94 2.90
C GLU A 183 11.49 -10.87 1.45
N ALA A 184 11.88 -12.00 0.86
CA ALA A 184 12.25 -12.07 -0.55
C ALA A 184 11.05 -11.69 -1.45
N PHE A 185 9.85 -12.14 -1.11
CA PHE A 185 8.62 -11.75 -1.81
C PHE A 185 8.37 -10.24 -1.70
N LEU A 186 8.54 -9.63 -0.52
CA LEU A 186 8.42 -8.18 -0.36
C LEU A 186 9.46 -7.41 -1.19
N ALA A 187 10.72 -7.85 -1.17
CA ALA A 187 11.79 -7.21 -1.93
C ALA A 187 11.55 -7.32 -3.45
N LEU A 188 11.18 -8.50 -3.95
CA LEU A 188 10.83 -8.69 -5.36
C LEU A 188 9.62 -7.87 -5.77
N THR A 189 8.63 -7.74 -4.88
CA THR A 189 7.47 -6.89 -5.13
C THR A 189 7.89 -5.41 -5.18
N ALA A 190 8.76 -4.95 -4.29
CA ALA A 190 9.28 -3.57 -4.30
C ALA A 190 10.03 -3.25 -5.60
N ILE A 191 10.83 -4.20 -6.11
CA ILE A 191 11.44 -4.12 -7.44
C ILE A 191 10.35 -4.01 -8.51
N GLY A 192 9.32 -4.86 -8.45
CA GLY A 192 8.19 -4.83 -9.38
C GLY A 192 7.51 -3.45 -9.45
N TYR A 193 7.30 -2.80 -8.31
CA TYR A 193 6.81 -1.41 -8.25
C TYR A 193 7.77 -0.42 -8.92
N ALA A 194 9.05 -0.46 -8.56
CA ALA A 194 10.07 0.44 -9.09
C ALA A 194 10.37 0.27 -10.59
N PHE A 195 10.05 -0.89 -11.17
CA PHE A 195 10.30 -1.22 -12.59
C PHE A 195 9.01 -1.31 -13.42
N ARG A 196 7.84 -0.98 -12.85
CA ARG A 196 6.55 -1.07 -13.56
C ARG A 196 6.49 -0.18 -14.81
N SER A 197 7.07 1.01 -14.74
CA SER A 197 7.23 1.95 -15.85
C SER A 197 8.64 2.55 -15.84
N ARG A 198 8.93 3.45 -16.77
CA ARG A 198 10.19 4.20 -16.82
C ARG A 198 10.43 4.97 -15.53
N GLU A 199 9.38 5.63 -15.03
CA GLU A 199 9.38 6.39 -13.79
C GLU A 199 9.24 5.47 -12.57
N GLY A 200 8.55 4.34 -12.71
CA GLY A 200 8.26 3.42 -11.61
C GLY A 200 7.25 3.98 -10.60
N ASP A 201 6.83 3.13 -9.67
CA ASP A 201 5.97 3.52 -8.55
C ASP A 201 6.78 3.50 -7.25
N VAL A 202 7.43 4.65 -7.00
CA VAL A 202 8.31 4.86 -5.84
C VAL A 202 7.58 4.67 -4.52
N ALA A 203 6.32 5.09 -4.45
CA ALA A 203 5.56 5.15 -3.21
C ALA A 203 5.30 3.74 -2.65
N GLY A 204 4.75 2.86 -3.48
CA GLY A 204 4.52 1.47 -3.10
C GLY A 204 5.82 0.75 -2.77
N ALA A 205 6.88 0.96 -3.58
CA ALA A 205 8.20 0.39 -3.30
C ALA A 205 8.77 0.87 -1.95
N ALA A 206 8.59 2.14 -1.60
CA ALA A 206 9.06 2.71 -0.34
C ALA A 206 8.39 2.09 0.89
N VAL A 207 7.09 1.78 0.84
CA VAL A 207 6.38 1.08 1.93
C VAL A 207 6.98 -0.31 2.17
N LEU A 208 7.24 -1.06 1.10
CA LEU A 208 7.80 -2.40 1.21
C LEU A 208 9.25 -2.36 1.72
N ALA A 209 10.06 -1.42 1.21
CA ALA A 209 11.42 -1.18 1.71
C ALA A 209 11.42 -0.80 3.20
N PHE A 210 10.54 0.12 3.61
CA PHE A 210 10.40 0.55 4.99
C PHE A 210 9.98 -0.60 5.91
N THR A 211 9.10 -1.49 5.43
CA THR A 211 8.71 -2.71 6.15
C THR A 211 9.91 -3.65 6.35
N LEU A 212 10.70 -3.90 5.30
CA LEU A 212 11.91 -4.72 5.40
C LEU A 212 12.93 -4.15 6.39
N TYR A 213 13.10 -2.82 6.41
CA TYR A 213 13.93 -2.16 7.41
C TYR A 213 13.39 -2.33 8.84
N GLY A 214 12.08 -2.23 9.03
CA GLY A 214 11.47 -2.47 10.34
C GLY A 214 11.58 -3.92 10.82
N ILE A 215 11.56 -4.90 9.91
CA ILE A 215 11.84 -6.30 10.25
C ILE A 215 13.30 -6.45 10.69
N TYR A 216 14.25 -5.83 9.96
CA TYR A 216 15.66 -5.81 10.37
C TYR A 216 15.87 -5.24 11.78
N ASP A 217 15.19 -4.14 12.11
CA ASP A 217 15.35 -3.46 13.40
C ASP A 217 14.76 -4.27 14.57
N ALA A 218 13.59 -4.89 14.36
CA ALA A 218 12.92 -5.69 15.39
C ALA A 218 13.56 -7.08 15.62
N GLN A 219 14.22 -7.64 14.61
CA GLN A 219 14.64 -9.05 14.64
C GLN A 219 15.92 -9.31 15.44
N ARG A 220 15.94 -10.44 16.17
CA ARG A 220 17.09 -10.94 16.93
C ARG A 220 17.77 -12.17 16.31
N ASP A 221 17.08 -12.92 15.46
CA ASP A 221 17.69 -14.01 14.68
C ASP A 221 18.50 -13.45 13.51
N ASP A 222 19.80 -13.76 13.46
CA ASP A 222 20.72 -13.20 12.46
C ASP A 222 20.30 -13.49 11.02
N VAL A 223 19.77 -14.68 10.74
CA VAL A 223 19.41 -15.08 9.37
C VAL A 223 18.27 -14.19 8.88
N ILE A 224 17.18 -14.13 9.63
CA ILE A 224 16.01 -13.31 9.30
C ILE A 224 16.42 -11.83 9.23
N ARG A 225 17.15 -11.36 10.25
CA ARG A 225 17.59 -9.96 10.34
C ARG A 225 18.40 -9.52 9.12
N TYR A 226 19.44 -10.24 8.74
CA TYR A 226 20.30 -9.83 7.62
C TYR A 226 19.68 -10.11 6.25
N CYS A 227 18.77 -11.07 6.12
CA CYS A 227 17.95 -11.24 4.93
C CYS A 227 17.03 -10.02 4.72
N ALA A 228 16.35 -9.55 5.77
CA ALA A 228 15.55 -8.34 5.74
C ALA A 228 16.38 -7.11 5.33
N LEU A 229 17.60 -6.96 5.88
CA LEU A 229 18.51 -5.87 5.51
C LEU A 229 18.93 -5.94 4.03
N ALA A 230 19.27 -7.12 3.53
CA ALA A 230 19.61 -7.31 2.13
C ALA A 230 18.43 -6.94 1.21
N GLY A 231 17.21 -7.40 1.57
CA GLY A 231 15.98 -7.03 0.87
C GLY A 231 15.73 -5.52 0.88
N PHE A 232 15.95 -4.85 2.01
CA PHE A 232 15.85 -3.40 2.14
C PHE A 232 16.82 -2.68 1.20
N ILE A 233 18.11 -3.06 1.19
CA ILE A 233 19.14 -2.45 0.35
C ILE A 233 18.78 -2.61 -1.13
N VAL A 234 18.39 -3.81 -1.56
CA VAL A 234 17.99 -4.08 -2.95
C VAL A 234 16.77 -3.25 -3.36
N SER A 235 15.78 -3.12 -2.47
CA SER A 235 14.60 -2.30 -2.68
C SER A 235 14.97 -0.82 -2.79
N LEU A 236 15.89 -0.34 -1.95
CA LEU A 236 16.38 1.05 -1.97
C LEU A 236 17.12 1.37 -3.27
N LEU A 237 17.98 0.48 -3.75
CA LEU A 237 18.66 0.65 -5.05
C LEU A 237 17.65 0.75 -6.20
N SER A 238 16.58 -0.04 -6.15
CA SER A 238 15.51 -0.01 -7.15
C SER A 238 14.74 1.31 -7.12
N ILE A 239 14.46 1.84 -5.92
CA ILE A 239 13.85 3.17 -5.73
C ILE A 239 14.76 4.28 -6.26
N VAL A 240 16.06 4.25 -5.95
CA VAL A 240 17.03 5.24 -6.44
C VAL A 240 17.09 5.23 -7.97
N LYS A 241 17.10 4.03 -8.59
CA LYS A 241 17.02 3.89 -10.04
C LYS A 241 15.74 4.55 -10.59
N SER A 242 14.59 4.25 -9.99
CA SER A 242 13.29 4.80 -10.39
C SER A 242 13.30 6.35 -10.31
N LEU A 243 13.74 6.92 -9.18
CA LEU A 243 13.89 8.36 -8.99
C LEU A 243 14.86 9.00 -9.98
N TYR A 244 15.99 8.34 -10.27
CA TYR A 244 16.95 8.83 -11.26
C TYR A 244 16.30 8.98 -12.64
N PHE A 245 15.52 8.00 -13.08
CA PHE A 245 14.81 8.10 -14.37
C PHE A 245 13.68 9.13 -14.35
N THR A 246 13.02 9.35 -13.21
CA THR A 246 12.01 10.41 -13.06
C THR A 246 12.62 11.81 -13.17
N PHE A 247 13.78 12.06 -12.56
CA PHE A 247 14.38 13.41 -12.52
C PHE A 247 15.42 13.70 -13.61
N ALA A 248 16.18 12.69 -14.05
CA ALA A 248 17.21 12.83 -15.08
C ALA A 248 16.71 12.47 -16.49
N GLY A 249 15.52 11.85 -16.60
CA GLY A 249 14.96 11.33 -17.85
C GLY A 249 14.62 12.38 -18.91
N ASP A 250 14.57 13.67 -18.55
CA ASP A 250 14.32 14.80 -19.47
C ASP A 250 15.50 15.10 -20.42
N ARG A 251 16.64 14.42 -20.27
CA ARG A 251 17.79 14.54 -21.18
C ARG A 251 17.97 13.29 -22.04
N GLY A 252 17.09 13.12 -23.02
CA GLY A 252 17.47 12.60 -24.33
C GLY A 252 17.96 11.15 -24.43
N VAL A 253 17.46 10.22 -23.63
CA VAL A 253 17.67 8.78 -23.89
C VAL A 253 16.33 8.05 -23.91
N SER A 254 15.78 7.88 -25.11
CA SER A 254 14.73 6.90 -25.39
C SER A 254 15.40 5.53 -25.47
N LEU A 255 15.16 4.69 -24.46
CA LEU A 255 15.49 3.28 -24.53
C LEU A 255 14.20 2.52 -24.83
N GLY A 256 14.02 2.12 -26.09
CA GLY A 256 13.18 0.98 -26.47
C GLY A 256 11.67 1.19 -26.45
N THR A 257 11.15 1.68 -27.58
CA THR A 257 9.89 1.25 -28.23
C THR A 257 8.66 0.96 -27.36
N ASP A 258 7.83 1.99 -27.19
CA ASP A 258 6.40 1.88 -26.83
C ASP A 258 5.54 1.18 -27.91
N ASP A 259 6.15 0.70 -29.00
CA ASP A 259 5.46 0.03 -30.11
C ASP A 259 4.98 -1.39 -29.79
N GLU A 260 5.52 -2.07 -28.77
CA GLU A 260 5.12 -3.45 -28.41
C GLU A 260 3.81 -3.53 -27.58
N ARG A 261 3.23 -2.39 -27.16
CA ARG A 261 1.97 -2.34 -26.38
C ARG A 261 0.79 -1.80 -27.18
N ARG A 262 0.86 -1.78 -28.50
CA ARG A 262 -0.36 -1.53 -29.30
C ARG A 262 -1.23 -2.79 -29.26
N PRO A 263 -2.51 -2.72 -28.82
CA PRO A 263 -3.41 -3.84 -29.03
C PRO A 263 -3.48 -4.11 -30.54
N LEU A 264 -3.27 -5.37 -30.93
CA LEU A 264 -3.47 -5.82 -32.30
C LEU A 264 -4.98 -5.76 -32.57
N VAL A 265 -5.45 -4.60 -33.04
CA VAL A 265 -6.79 -4.45 -33.58
C VAL A 265 -6.63 -4.52 -35.10
N ALA A 266 -7.06 -5.65 -35.67
CA ALA A 266 -7.46 -5.77 -37.07
C ALA A 266 -8.98 -5.58 -37.14
#